data_AF-A8RTB8-F1
#
_entry.id   AF-A8RTB8-F1
#
_cell.length_a   1.000
_cell.length_b   1.000
_cell.length_c   1.000
_cell.angle_alpha   90.00
_cell.angle_beta   90.00
_cell.angle_gamma   90.00
#
_symmetry.space_group_name_H-M   'P 1'
#
loop_
_entity.id
_entity.type
_entity.pdbx_description
1 polymer ?
#
loop_
_entity_poly.entity_id
_entity_poly.type
_entity_poly.pdbx_seq_one_letter_code
_entity_poly.pdbx_strand_id
1 'polypeptide(L)'
;MEYNKIMAGTTAAQAASWFRGEMFEEEKNMMTRDWNARGTKACVRPVLRCLFLLMIFTVFMGITAFAAAEKIDTVKLSFTCDPVPKAGEAPGTVTAKTGSREFTVKSTEYTNDVEVWSLGDKPRVRVVLEAADGYRFSYTTSSHFKLSGRGADFIKAKISDSGSTLNLECYLSQADGKPGKIQGLDWSGFRARWDKAEEDIKHYEVRLYRNRNLVTTVTASGTSYDFRNEITRAGDYTFRVRTIARYADRAGDWSEYSDENTVTERQVSSNGNGSWIQNQYGWWYRYYDGGYPSNTWEKINNTWYYFNRDGYMLNGWQQISGSWYYLGANGAMTRGWQSVNGRWYYMNGDGVMLTGWQYLGGRWYFLDGSGAMLTGWQFINGRLYFLDSSGAMLTGWQFINGAWYFLDGSGAMLTGWQFINGHWYYMNDSGIMLTGWQFINGAWYYLDGSGAMYADQTTPDGYYVDGSGKRN
;
A
#
# COMPACT_ATOMS: atom_id res chain seq x y z
N MET A 1 -44.44 6.93 24.14
CA MET A 1 -44.94 6.96 22.75
C MET A 1 -43.83 7.49 21.86
N GLU A 2 -43.29 6.84 20.84
CA GLU A 2 -43.10 5.40 20.50
C GLU A 2 -41.74 5.37 19.74
N TYR A 3 -40.72 4.61 20.11
CA TYR A 3 -40.50 3.15 20.03
C TYR A 3 -40.47 2.52 18.61
N ASN A 4 -39.25 2.12 18.21
CA ASN A 4 -38.85 1.05 17.29
C ASN A 4 -39.33 1.01 15.82
N LYS A 5 -38.35 0.96 14.90
CA LYS A 5 -38.14 -0.19 13.98
C LYS A 5 -36.85 -0.09 13.12
N ILE A 6 -35.74 -0.69 13.59
CA ILE A 6 -34.74 -1.38 12.74
C ILE A 6 -34.18 -2.56 13.56
N MET A 7 -34.33 -3.80 13.06
CA MET A 7 -33.62 -4.98 13.55
C MET A 7 -33.79 -6.16 12.57
N ALA A 8 -32.80 -7.06 12.54
CA ALA A 8 -32.69 -8.28 11.71
C ALA A 8 -32.58 -8.05 10.18
N GLY A 9 -31.64 -8.70 9.48
CA GLY A 9 -30.58 -9.57 10.02
C GLY A 9 -29.53 -10.08 9.04
N THR A 10 -28.59 -10.81 9.62
CA THR A 10 -27.59 -11.74 9.04
C THR A 10 -28.18 -12.65 7.94
N THR A 11 -27.40 -13.20 7.00
CA THR A 11 -26.13 -13.96 7.20
C THR A 11 -25.05 -13.71 6.15
N ALA A 12 -23.84 -14.24 6.43
CA ALA A 12 -22.66 -14.10 5.58
C ALA A 12 -22.53 -15.23 4.53
N ALA A 13 -21.98 -14.86 3.37
CA ALA A 13 -21.26 -15.75 2.46
C ALA A 13 -19.99 -15.01 2.01
N GLN A 14 -18.86 -15.71 1.80
CA GLN A 14 -17.60 -15.06 1.41
C GLN A 14 -17.74 -14.39 0.02
N ALA A 15 -17.21 -13.19 -0.24
CA ALA A 15 -15.90 -12.62 0.09
C ALA A 15 -14.72 -13.22 -0.71
N ALA A 16 -14.77 -13.09 -2.04
CA ALA A 16 -13.60 -13.10 -2.91
C ALA A 16 -13.90 -12.35 -4.23
N SER A 17 -13.36 -11.15 -4.39
CA SER A 17 -13.26 -10.44 -5.68
C SER A 17 -11.89 -9.78 -5.76
N TRP A 18 -11.43 -9.47 -6.97
CA TRP A 18 -10.07 -9.03 -7.33
C TRP A 18 -8.99 -10.13 -7.25
N PHE A 19 -8.79 -10.87 -8.35
CA PHE A 19 -7.47 -11.03 -8.99
C PHE A 19 -7.56 -11.81 -10.32
N ARG A 20 -6.71 -11.40 -11.28
CA ARG A 20 -6.56 -11.87 -12.69
C ARG A 20 -7.57 -11.33 -13.70
N GLY A 21 -7.01 -10.62 -14.68
CA GLY A 21 -7.63 -10.22 -15.93
C GLY A 21 -6.53 -9.95 -16.96
N GLU A 22 -5.74 -10.98 -17.31
CA GLU A 22 -4.78 -10.90 -18.41
C GLU A 22 -4.36 -12.30 -18.88
N MET A 23 -4.51 -12.56 -20.19
CA MET A 23 -3.72 -13.38 -21.12
C MET A 23 -4.61 -13.91 -22.25
N PHE A 24 -4.23 -13.64 -23.50
CA PHE A 24 -4.92 -14.12 -24.70
C PHE A 24 -4.22 -15.37 -25.28
N GLU A 25 -5.04 -16.20 -25.90
CA GLU A 25 -4.76 -17.45 -26.64
C GLU A 25 -3.39 -17.62 -27.34
N GLU A 26 -2.81 -18.80 -27.16
CA GLU A 26 -1.94 -19.48 -28.13
C GLU A 26 -2.32 -20.98 -28.19
N GLU A 27 -2.68 -21.51 -29.37
CA GLU A 27 -1.91 -22.57 -30.06
C GLU A 27 -2.59 -23.12 -31.35
N LYS A 28 -1.83 -23.04 -32.45
CA LYS A 28 -1.62 -24.06 -33.52
C LYS A 28 -2.77 -24.61 -34.40
N ASN A 29 -2.51 -24.43 -35.71
CA ASN A 29 -2.60 -25.41 -36.80
C ASN A 29 -3.95 -25.97 -37.28
N MET A 30 -4.23 -25.69 -38.57
CA MET A 30 -4.44 -26.78 -39.54
C MET A 30 -3.95 -26.38 -40.94
N MET A 31 -3.18 -27.26 -41.59
CA MET A 31 -2.97 -27.23 -43.04
C MET A 31 -4.08 -28.02 -43.73
N THR A 32 -4.53 -27.62 -44.92
CA THR A 32 -4.88 -28.58 -46.00
C THR A 32 -4.95 -27.95 -47.40
N ARG A 33 -4.03 -28.40 -48.27
CA ARG A 33 -4.19 -28.74 -49.70
C ARG A 33 -4.59 -27.67 -50.74
N ASP A 34 -3.78 -27.62 -51.79
CA ASP A 34 -4.10 -27.07 -53.12
C ASP A 34 -5.40 -27.64 -53.72
N TRP A 35 -6.00 -26.90 -54.67
CA TRP A 35 -6.06 -27.40 -56.06
C TRP A 35 -6.21 -26.34 -57.17
N ASN A 36 -5.44 -26.58 -58.22
CA ASN A 36 -5.38 -25.98 -59.56
C ASN A 36 -6.60 -25.25 -60.19
N ALA A 37 -6.32 -24.00 -60.60
CA ALA A 37 -6.24 -23.52 -62.00
C ALA A 37 -7.49 -23.20 -62.87
N ARG A 38 -7.26 -22.24 -63.80
CA ARG A 38 -8.16 -21.72 -64.88
C ARG A 38 -9.31 -20.89 -64.30
N GLY A 39 -9.56 -19.64 -64.70
CA GLY A 39 -9.85 -19.12 -66.05
C GLY A 39 -11.32 -18.64 -66.04
N THR A 40 -11.76 -17.53 -66.64
CA THR A 40 -11.25 -16.83 -67.84
C THR A 40 -11.71 -15.35 -67.88
N LYS A 41 -11.11 -14.59 -68.81
CA LYS A 41 -11.49 -13.29 -69.45
C LYS A 41 -13.03 -13.10 -69.64
N ALA A 42 -13.59 -11.94 -69.98
CA ALA A 42 -13.09 -10.65 -70.54
C ALA A 42 -13.97 -9.48 -69.99
N CYS A 43 -14.06 -8.23 -70.50
CA CYS A 43 -13.54 -7.44 -71.65
C CYS A 43 -13.64 -5.93 -71.22
N VAL A 44 -13.38 -4.82 -71.94
CA VAL A 44 -13.01 -4.39 -73.32
C VAL A 44 -11.94 -3.26 -73.10
N ARG A 45 -10.90 -2.94 -73.89
CA ARG A 45 -10.67 -2.70 -75.35
C ARG A 45 -11.33 -1.39 -75.88
N PRO A 46 -10.77 -0.71 -76.93
CA PRO A 46 -10.10 -1.26 -78.12
C PRO A 46 -8.64 -0.77 -78.37
N VAL A 47 -7.69 -1.59 -78.91
CA VAL A 47 -7.19 -1.67 -80.33
C VAL A 47 -6.12 -0.58 -80.63
N LEU A 48 -5.00 -0.77 -81.34
CA LEU A 48 -4.55 -1.61 -82.48
C LEU A 48 -3.07 -2.06 -82.26
N ARG A 49 -2.61 -3.31 -82.50
CA ARG A 49 -1.90 -3.82 -83.71
C ARG A 49 -1.02 -2.80 -84.47
N CYS A 50 0.17 -3.13 -85.03
CA CYS A 50 1.06 -4.29 -84.92
C CYS A 50 2.44 -3.94 -85.55
N LEU A 51 3.50 -4.69 -85.19
CA LEU A 51 4.73 -4.95 -85.97
C LEU A 51 5.40 -3.80 -86.78
N PHE A 52 6.63 -3.43 -86.41
CA PHE A 52 7.84 -3.88 -87.14
C PHE A 52 9.11 -3.63 -86.30
N LEU A 53 10.24 -4.17 -86.73
CA LEU A 53 11.52 -4.12 -86.00
C LEU A 53 12.68 -3.91 -87.01
N LEU A 54 13.34 -2.74 -86.99
CA LEU A 54 14.78 -2.51 -87.30
C LEU A 54 15.15 -1.02 -87.48
N MET A 55 16.46 -0.76 -87.35
CA MET A 55 17.23 0.43 -87.79
C MET A 55 16.90 1.81 -87.21
N ILE A 56 17.69 2.17 -86.19
CA ILE A 56 18.64 3.31 -86.19
C ILE A 56 18.17 4.58 -86.93
N PHE A 57 17.84 5.64 -86.19
CA PHE A 57 18.46 6.95 -86.40
C PHE A 57 18.52 7.74 -85.09
N THR A 58 19.63 8.44 -84.84
CA THR A 58 19.89 9.16 -83.58
C THR A 58 19.44 10.62 -83.65
N VAL A 59 18.72 11.10 -82.64
CA VAL A 59 18.56 12.54 -82.36
C VAL A 59 18.77 12.79 -80.87
N PHE A 60 19.94 13.36 -80.55
CA PHE A 60 20.27 14.08 -79.31
C PHE A 60 19.55 13.65 -78.02
N MET A 61 19.96 12.50 -77.46
CA MET A 61 20.16 12.49 -76.01
C MET A 61 21.35 13.40 -75.71
N GLY A 62 21.12 14.50 -74.98
CA GLY A 62 22.19 15.20 -74.29
C GLY A 62 22.71 14.29 -73.19
N ILE A 63 23.77 13.52 -73.48
CA ILE A 63 24.36 12.60 -72.49
C ILE A 63 25.13 13.44 -71.46
N THR A 64 24.41 13.94 -70.46
CA THR A 64 25.02 14.19 -69.15
C THR A 64 25.48 12.84 -68.62
N ALA A 65 26.75 12.52 -68.88
CA ALA A 65 27.39 11.38 -68.25
C ALA A 65 27.26 11.58 -66.74
N PHE A 66 26.50 10.70 -66.07
CA PHE A 66 26.48 10.63 -64.62
C PHE A 66 27.89 10.24 -64.17
N ALA A 67 28.72 11.25 -63.87
CA ALA A 67 29.90 11.05 -63.05
C ALA A 67 29.45 10.31 -61.79
N ALA A 68 30.11 9.21 -61.46
CA ALA A 68 29.73 8.39 -60.32
C ALA A 68 29.95 9.22 -59.05
N ALA A 69 28.85 9.75 -58.50
CA ALA A 69 28.91 10.76 -57.45
C ALA A 69 29.79 10.32 -56.28
N GLU A 70 30.69 11.21 -55.86
CA GLU A 70 31.74 10.94 -54.89
C GLU A 70 31.13 10.69 -53.52
N LYS A 71 31.66 9.68 -52.80
CA LYS A 71 31.10 9.25 -51.52
C LYS A 71 31.60 10.16 -50.41
N ILE A 72 30.67 10.71 -49.63
CA ILE A 72 30.98 11.40 -48.38
C ILE A 72 31.38 10.34 -47.35
N ASP A 73 32.69 10.08 -47.24
CA ASP A 73 33.26 9.06 -46.32
C ASP A 73 33.27 9.51 -44.86
N THR A 74 33.13 10.81 -44.54
CA THR A 74 33.03 11.30 -43.15
C THR A 74 32.22 12.59 -43.01
N VAL A 75 31.17 12.53 -42.19
CA VAL A 75 30.35 13.69 -41.80
C VAL A 75 30.94 14.33 -40.56
N LYS A 76 31.63 15.48 -40.73
CA LYS A 76 32.16 16.29 -39.61
C LYS A 76 31.24 17.46 -39.30
N LEU A 77 30.83 17.57 -38.04
CA LEU A 77 29.95 18.64 -37.53
C LEU A 77 30.43 19.18 -36.18
N SER A 78 30.24 20.47 -35.95
CA SER A 78 30.37 21.09 -34.64
C SER A 78 29.05 21.74 -34.21
N PHE A 79 28.68 21.58 -32.94
CA PHE A 79 27.40 22.04 -32.38
C PHE A 79 27.58 23.21 -31.41
N THR A 80 26.69 24.19 -31.53
CA THR A 80 26.52 25.31 -30.58
C THR A 80 25.05 25.45 -30.17
N CYS A 81 24.80 25.99 -28.99
CA CYS A 81 23.46 26.28 -28.46
C CYS A 81 23.44 27.71 -27.92
N ASP A 82 22.37 28.46 -28.19
CA ASP A 82 22.15 29.79 -27.64
C ASP A 82 20.66 30.04 -27.31
N PRO A 83 20.28 30.16 -26.02
CA PRO A 83 21.09 29.85 -24.84
C PRO A 83 21.54 28.38 -24.76
N VAL A 84 22.48 28.13 -23.83
CA VAL A 84 22.84 26.79 -23.36
C VAL A 84 21.65 26.17 -22.60
N PRO A 85 21.16 24.97 -22.98
CA PRO A 85 20.15 24.25 -22.20
C PRO A 85 20.51 24.11 -20.72
N LYS A 86 19.58 24.54 -19.85
CA LYS A 86 19.67 24.48 -18.39
C LYS A 86 18.28 24.28 -17.79
N ALA A 87 18.22 23.73 -16.58
CA ALA A 87 16.99 23.59 -15.81
C ALA A 87 16.23 24.92 -15.68
N GLY A 88 14.94 24.94 -16.01
CA GLY A 88 14.05 26.10 -15.92
C GLY A 88 14.17 27.14 -17.04
N GLU A 89 15.09 26.98 -17.99
CA GLU A 89 15.15 27.81 -19.22
C GLU A 89 14.45 27.09 -20.39
N ALA A 90 13.80 27.86 -21.26
CA ALA A 90 13.14 27.34 -22.47
C ALA A 90 14.17 26.84 -23.52
N PRO A 91 13.80 25.95 -24.45
CA PRO A 91 14.65 25.56 -25.58
C PRO A 91 15.15 26.74 -26.42
N GLY A 92 16.45 26.94 -26.44
CA GLY A 92 17.13 27.93 -27.28
C GLY A 92 17.31 27.48 -28.73
N THR A 93 18.08 28.26 -29.49
CA THR A 93 18.51 27.86 -30.84
C THR A 93 19.67 26.88 -30.76
N VAL A 94 19.62 25.81 -31.55
CA VAL A 94 20.75 24.89 -31.77
C VAL A 94 21.26 25.05 -33.20
N THR A 95 22.57 24.98 -33.39
CA THR A 95 23.20 25.12 -34.71
C THR A 95 24.28 24.06 -34.89
N ALA A 96 24.17 23.27 -35.96
CA ALA A 96 25.25 22.45 -36.46
C ALA A 96 26.00 23.22 -37.55
N LYS A 97 27.33 23.19 -37.54
CA LYS A 97 28.18 23.77 -38.57
C LYS A 97 29.10 22.70 -39.15
N THR A 98 29.37 22.77 -40.45
CA THR A 98 30.43 21.99 -41.10
C THR A 98 31.48 22.90 -41.71
N GLY A 99 32.67 22.34 -41.96
CA GLY A 99 33.70 22.93 -42.81
C GLY A 99 33.94 22.12 -44.09
N SER A 100 33.12 21.10 -44.37
CA SER A 100 33.19 20.36 -45.63
C SER A 100 32.66 21.22 -46.80
N ARG A 101 33.10 20.89 -48.01
CA ARG A 101 32.54 21.41 -49.28
C ARG A 101 31.62 20.38 -49.95
N GLU A 102 31.59 19.15 -49.44
CA GLU A 102 30.88 17.99 -50.01
C GLU A 102 29.39 18.00 -49.63
N PHE A 103 29.00 18.76 -48.61
CA PHE A 103 27.62 18.87 -48.13
C PHE A 103 27.38 20.19 -47.37
N THR A 104 26.10 20.55 -47.25
CA THR A 104 25.60 21.70 -46.48
C THR A 104 24.67 21.26 -45.35
N VAL A 105 24.48 22.12 -44.34
CA VAL A 105 23.47 21.95 -43.29
C VAL A 105 22.21 22.73 -43.72
N LYS A 106 21.08 22.05 -43.83
CA LYS A 106 19.78 22.64 -44.22
C LYS A 106 18.96 23.09 -43.02
N SER A 107 18.91 22.27 -41.97
CA SER A 107 18.26 22.61 -40.71
C SER A 107 18.98 21.97 -39.52
N THR A 108 18.76 22.52 -38.34
CA THR A 108 19.19 21.97 -37.05
C THR A 108 18.10 22.33 -36.04
N GLU A 109 17.45 21.34 -35.45
CA GLU A 109 16.29 21.53 -34.59
C GLU A 109 16.37 20.63 -33.34
N TYR A 110 15.85 21.12 -32.22
CA TYR A 110 15.56 20.24 -31.09
C TYR A 110 14.35 19.36 -31.41
N THR A 111 14.34 18.15 -30.87
CA THR A 111 13.28 17.14 -31.04
C THR A 111 12.71 16.67 -29.70
N ASN A 112 13.04 17.39 -28.62
CA ASN A 112 12.35 17.30 -27.34
C ASN A 112 11.08 18.14 -27.42
N ASP A 113 9.96 17.57 -26.98
CA ASP A 113 8.69 18.27 -26.83
C ASP A 113 8.57 18.76 -25.39
N VAL A 114 9.19 19.91 -25.09
CA VAL A 114 9.29 20.50 -23.74
C VAL A 114 9.21 22.03 -23.81
N GLU A 115 8.45 22.65 -22.90
CA GLU A 115 8.36 24.12 -22.79
C GLU A 115 9.58 24.71 -22.07
N VAL A 116 10.11 23.99 -21.08
CA VAL A 116 11.36 24.27 -20.35
C VAL A 116 12.15 22.98 -20.13
N TRP A 117 13.47 23.07 -20.04
CA TRP A 117 14.29 21.90 -19.67
C TRP A 117 14.16 21.58 -18.19
N SER A 118 14.06 20.30 -17.85
CA SER A 118 14.29 19.78 -16.50
C SER A 118 15.78 19.52 -16.24
N LEU A 119 16.20 19.51 -14.97
CA LEU A 119 17.60 19.21 -14.63
C LEU A 119 17.98 17.79 -15.05
N GLY A 120 19.05 17.68 -15.85
CA GLY A 120 19.52 16.40 -16.36
C GLY A 120 18.82 15.92 -17.63
N ASP A 121 17.90 16.69 -18.22
CA ASP A 121 17.33 16.37 -19.53
C ASP A 121 18.42 16.23 -20.60
N LYS A 122 18.19 15.35 -21.58
CA LYS A 122 19.09 15.16 -22.73
C LYS A 122 18.53 15.88 -23.96
N PRO A 123 19.14 17.00 -24.40
CA PRO A 123 18.73 17.66 -25.64
C PRO A 123 19.04 16.75 -26.83
N ARG A 124 18.01 16.42 -27.61
CA ARG A 124 18.05 15.56 -28.78
C ARG A 124 17.86 16.41 -30.02
N VAL A 125 18.84 16.40 -30.91
CA VAL A 125 18.92 17.29 -32.07
C VAL A 125 18.77 16.49 -33.35
N ARG A 126 17.91 16.94 -34.25
CA ARG A 126 17.89 16.52 -35.66
C ARG A 126 18.68 17.52 -36.50
N VAL A 127 19.49 17.01 -37.41
CA VAL A 127 20.20 17.79 -38.42
C VAL A 127 19.84 17.23 -39.79
N VAL A 128 19.40 18.10 -40.70
CA VAL A 128 19.20 17.73 -42.11
C VAL A 128 20.39 18.26 -42.91
N LEU A 129 21.04 17.37 -43.66
CA LEU A 129 22.16 17.67 -44.54
C LEU A 129 21.78 17.40 -46.00
N GLU A 130 22.30 18.21 -46.91
CA GLU A 130 22.20 18.00 -48.36
C GLU A 130 23.61 17.95 -48.96
N ALA A 131 23.89 16.92 -49.76
CA ALA A 131 25.15 16.78 -50.49
C ALA A 131 25.27 17.85 -51.58
N ALA A 132 26.48 18.35 -51.80
CA ALA A 132 26.79 19.26 -52.89
C ALA A 132 26.76 18.54 -54.25
N ASP A 133 26.69 19.32 -55.34
CA ASP A 133 26.70 18.76 -56.70
C ASP A 133 27.89 17.83 -56.93
N GLY A 134 27.59 16.61 -57.39
CA GLY A 134 28.59 15.56 -57.59
C GLY A 134 28.90 14.69 -56.38
N TYR A 135 28.33 14.96 -55.20
CA TYR A 135 28.54 14.17 -53.97
C TYR A 135 27.30 13.35 -53.55
N ARG A 136 27.52 12.33 -52.72
CA ARG A 136 26.45 11.51 -52.11
C ARG A 136 26.85 10.95 -50.75
N PHE A 137 25.92 10.99 -49.80
CA PHE A 137 26.03 10.19 -48.58
C PHE A 137 25.95 8.70 -48.91
N SER A 138 26.68 7.85 -48.18
CA SER A 138 26.63 6.38 -48.38
C SER A 138 26.83 5.55 -47.12
N TYR A 139 26.96 6.19 -45.94
CA TYR A 139 27.16 5.50 -44.66
C TYR A 139 26.24 6.10 -43.60
N THR A 140 25.73 5.25 -42.71
CA THR A 140 24.85 5.61 -41.59
C THR A 140 25.35 5.10 -40.24
N THR A 141 26.50 4.43 -40.20
CA THR A 141 27.15 3.92 -38.99
C THR A 141 27.97 5.02 -38.30
N SER A 142 27.94 5.04 -36.96
CA SER A 142 28.54 6.09 -36.12
C SER A 142 30.03 6.35 -36.39
N SER A 143 30.78 5.36 -36.88
CA SER A 143 32.18 5.47 -37.26
C SER A 143 32.47 6.59 -38.26
N HIS A 144 31.52 6.93 -39.15
CA HIS A 144 31.65 7.97 -40.17
C HIS A 144 31.25 9.37 -39.68
N PHE A 145 30.76 9.51 -38.44
CA PHE A 145 30.32 10.78 -37.88
C PHE A 145 31.35 11.31 -36.89
N LYS A 146 31.88 12.51 -37.14
CA LYS A 146 32.82 13.21 -36.27
C LYS A 146 32.14 14.44 -35.71
N LEU A 147 31.29 14.20 -34.72
CA LEU A 147 30.53 15.22 -33.99
C LEU A 147 31.43 15.85 -32.92
N SER A 148 31.26 17.15 -32.66
CA SER A 148 32.05 17.89 -31.68
C SER A 148 31.31 19.12 -31.15
N GLY A 149 31.78 19.68 -30.03
CA GLY A 149 31.06 20.74 -29.32
C GLY A 149 29.85 20.20 -28.54
N ARG A 150 29.52 20.86 -27.42
CA ARG A 150 28.32 20.59 -26.59
C ARG A 150 28.08 19.10 -26.28
N GLY A 151 29.14 18.30 -26.14
CA GLY A 151 29.08 16.86 -25.85
C GLY A 151 28.26 16.04 -26.86
N ALA A 152 28.28 16.40 -28.15
CA ALA A 152 27.47 15.77 -29.17
C ALA A 152 27.76 14.27 -29.36
N ASP A 153 26.76 13.41 -29.15
CA ASP A 153 26.83 11.95 -29.23
C ASP A 153 25.83 11.39 -30.25
N PHE A 154 26.21 10.34 -30.97
CA PHE A 154 25.48 9.84 -32.14
C PHE A 154 24.31 8.93 -31.73
N ILE A 155 23.10 9.17 -32.28
CA ILE A 155 21.95 8.26 -32.11
C ILE A 155 21.76 7.40 -33.36
N LYS A 156 21.54 8.03 -34.52
CA LYS A 156 21.28 7.36 -35.80
C LYS A 156 21.45 8.33 -36.97
N ALA A 157 21.67 7.78 -38.16
CA ALA A 157 21.55 8.51 -39.42
C ALA A 157 20.63 7.76 -40.41
N LYS A 158 19.89 8.51 -41.22
CA LYS A 158 19.06 7.98 -42.32
C LYS A 158 19.33 8.77 -43.59
N ILE A 159 19.74 8.07 -44.65
CA ILE A 159 19.88 8.62 -45.99
C ILE A 159 18.53 8.53 -46.71
N SER A 160 18.21 9.52 -47.53
CA SER A 160 17.09 9.50 -48.49
C SER A 160 17.57 9.96 -49.87
N ASP A 161 16.65 10.03 -50.84
CA ASP A 161 16.85 10.76 -52.10
C ASP A 161 18.07 10.29 -52.90
N SER A 162 18.24 8.97 -52.97
CA SER A 162 19.35 8.25 -53.63
C SER A 162 20.76 8.61 -53.12
N GLY A 163 20.88 9.33 -52.01
CA GLY A 163 22.15 9.76 -51.43
C GLY A 163 22.34 11.27 -51.31
N SER A 164 21.44 12.11 -51.86
CA SER A 164 21.58 13.57 -51.74
C SER A 164 21.23 14.11 -50.35
N THR A 165 20.32 13.46 -49.61
CA THR A 165 19.88 13.93 -48.28
C THR A 165 20.31 12.98 -47.17
N LEU A 166 20.74 13.53 -46.03
CA LEU A 166 20.97 12.77 -44.79
C LEU A 166 20.30 13.45 -43.59
N ASN A 167 19.50 12.68 -42.86
CA ASN A 167 18.94 13.04 -41.57
C ASN A 167 19.80 12.40 -40.46
N LEU A 168 20.48 13.22 -39.67
CA LEU A 168 21.23 12.80 -38.48
C LEU A 168 20.39 13.11 -37.22
N GLU A 169 20.36 12.20 -36.26
CA GLU A 169 19.93 12.48 -34.89
C GLU A 169 21.08 12.24 -33.91
N CYS A 170 21.24 13.15 -32.95
CA CYS A 170 22.29 13.13 -31.93
C CYS A 170 21.75 13.64 -30.57
N TYR A 171 22.38 13.25 -29.47
CA TYR A 171 22.21 13.92 -28.18
C TYR A 171 23.29 14.99 -27.99
N LEU A 172 23.00 16.00 -27.17
CA LEU A 172 23.99 16.91 -26.61
C LEU A 172 24.15 16.68 -25.11
N SER A 173 25.14 17.37 -24.49
CA SER A 173 25.29 17.48 -23.04
C SER A 173 23.97 17.83 -22.36
N GLN A 174 23.71 17.19 -21.22
CA GLN A 174 22.50 17.37 -20.44
C GLN A 174 22.29 18.82 -19.98
N ALA A 175 21.03 19.19 -19.77
CA ALA A 175 20.66 20.47 -19.19
C ALA A 175 21.18 20.55 -17.74
N ASP A 176 22.13 21.46 -17.50
CA ASP A 176 22.77 21.64 -16.19
C ASP A 176 22.04 22.72 -15.36
N GLY A 177 22.41 22.87 -14.09
CA GLY A 177 21.83 23.86 -13.19
C GLY A 177 21.72 23.35 -11.76
N LYS A 178 20.62 23.73 -11.10
CA LYS A 178 20.19 23.21 -9.80
C LYS A 178 18.76 22.70 -9.91
N PRO A 179 18.31 21.83 -8.99
CA PRO A 179 16.90 21.60 -8.73
C PRO A 179 16.16 22.89 -8.34
N GLY A 180 14.86 22.90 -8.61
CA GLY A 180 13.91 23.90 -8.16
C GLY A 180 13.83 24.03 -6.64
N LYS A 181 13.43 25.21 -6.20
CA LYS A 181 13.27 25.56 -4.79
C LYS A 181 11.93 25.04 -4.28
N ILE A 182 11.96 24.21 -3.24
CA ILE A 182 10.77 23.62 -2.62
C ILE A 182 9.89 24.66 -1.92
N GLN A 183 8.58 24.44 -2.01
CA GLN A 183 7.50 25.26 -1.48
C GLN A 183 6.51 24.39 -0.67
N GLY A 184 5.39 24.96 -0.22
CA GLY A 184 4.32 24.23 0.50
C GLY A 184 4.75 23.66 1.85
N LEU A 185 5.60 24.38 2.60
CA LEU A 185 6.11 23.91 3.90
C LEU A 185 5.05 23.98 4.99
N ASP A 186 4.50 22.84 5.42
CA ASP A 186 3.48 22.74 6.48
C ASP A 186 3.94 21.91 7.70
N TRP A 187 3.19 22.06 8.80
CA TRP A 187 3.40 21.37 10.06
C TRP A 187 2.18 20.55 10.50
N SER A 188 2.44 19.34 10.96
CA SER A 188 1.45 18.42 11.51
C SER A 188 1.97 17.85 12.84
N GLY A 189 1.83 18.65 13.91
CA GLY A 189 2.45 18.37 15.21
C GLY A 189 3.97 18.43 15.10
N PHE A 190 4.67 17.33 15.41
CA PHE A 190 6.12 17.21 15.23
C PHE A 190 6.54 16.93 13.77
N ARG A 191 5.60 16.70 12.86
CA ARG A 191 5.91 16.32 11.47
C ARG A 191 5.95 17.53 10.54
N ALA A 192 7.13 17.83 10.02
CA ALA A 192 7.33 18.74 8.89
C ALA A 192 6.94 18.05 7.58
N ARG A 193 6.40 18.82 6.63
CA ARG A 193 5.93 18.37 5.32
C ARG A 193 6.18 19.43 4.25
N TRP A 194 6.32 19.04 2.99
CA TRP A 194 6.60 19.98 1.89
C TRP A 194 6.10 19.45 0.54
N ASP A 195 5.99 20.33 -0.45
CA ASP A 195 5.60 19.94 -1.81
C ASP A 195 6.61 18.97 -2.43
N LYS A 196 6.10 18.06 -3.28
CA LYS A 196 6.95 17.15 -4.05
C LYS A 196 7.70 17.93 -5.12
N ALA A 197 9.01 17.70 -5.23
CA ALA A 197 9.81 18.16 -6.36
C ALA A 197 9.28 17.64 -7.71
N GLU A 198 9.51 18.43 -8.75
CA GLU A 198 9.14 18.09 -10.13
C GLU A 198 10.19 17.18 -10.79
N GLU A 199 11.47 17.31 -10.40
CA GLU A 199 12.59 16.57 -11.00
C GLU A 199 12.90 15.20 -10.35
N ASP A 200 13.84 14.44 -10.93
CA ASP A 200 14.35 13.19 -10.33
C ASP A 200 15.27 13.45 -9.13
N ILE A 201 14.66 13.50 -7.96
CA ILE A 201 15.31 13.72 -6.67
C ILE A 201 15.77 12.41 -6.03
N LYS A 202 17.02 12.42 -5.53
CA LYS A 202 17.64 11.32 -4.79
C LYS A 202 17.15 11.28 -3.34
N HIS A 203 17.09 12.44 -2.70
CA HIS A 203 16.54 12.68 -1.36
C HIS A 203 16.40 14.19 -1.10
N TYR A 204 15.76 14.54 0.01
CA TYR A 204 15.70 15.89 0.57
C TYR A 204 16.65 16.00 1.77
N GLU A 205 17.28 17.16 1.95
CA GLU A 205 17.86 17.57 3.22
C GLU A 205 16.94 18.55 3.93
N VAL A 206 16.72 18.39 5.23
CA VAL A 206 15.83 19.24 6.04
C VAL A 206 16.58 19.78 7.25
N ARG A 207 16.55 21.09 7.45
CA ARG A 207 17.12 21.78 8.60
C ARG A 207 16.03 22.18 9.58
N LEU A 208 16.15 21.75 10.83
CA LEU A 208 15.29 22.15 11.93
C LEU A 208 15.92 23.32 12.68
N TYR A 209 15.13 24.34 12.99
CA TYR A 209 15.54 25.50 13.79
C TYR A 209 14.60 25.63 15.00
N ARG A 210 15.14 26.09 16.13
CA ARG A 210 14.37 26.53 17.32
C ARG A 210 14.81 27.94 17.69
N ASN A 211 13.87 28.85 17.84
CA ASN A 211 14.13 30.26 18.19
C ASN A 211 15.22 30.83 17.25
N ARG A 212 15.07 30.57 15.93
CA ARG A 212 15.99 30.91 14.83
C ARG A 212 17.40 30.28 14.87
N ASN A 213 17.73 29.47 15.88
CA ASN A 213 19.00 28.75 15.98
C ASN A 213 18.89 27.35 15.35
N LEU A 214 19.89 26.92 14.57
CA LEU A 214 19.92 25.59 13.97
C LEU A 214 20.00 24.50 15.05
N VAL A 215 19.09 23.53 14.99
CA VAL A 215 19.03 22.36 15.90
C VAL A 215 19.69 21.16 15.26
N THR A 216 19.34 20.83 14.01
CA THR A 216 19.91 19.69 13.27
C THR A 216 19.72 19.82 11.76
N THR A 217 20.41 18.98 10.98
CA THR A 217 20.10 18.70 9.57
C THR A 217 19.86 17.19 9.41
N VAL A 218 18.77 16.80 8.78
CA VAL A 218 18.38 15.39 8.55
C VAL A 218 18.16 15.11 7.06
N THR A 219 18.20 13.84 6.68
CA THR A 219 17.87 13.37 5.32
C THR A 219 16.49 12.71 5.30
N ALA A 220 15.68 13.03 4.30
CA ALA A 220 14.36 12.43 4.07
C ALA A 220 14.23 11.90 2.64
N SER A 221 13.71 10.69 2.46
CA SER A 221 13.47 10.08 1.13
C SER A 221 12.12 10.44 0.51
N GLY A 222 11.16 10.89 1.32
CA GLY A 222 9.85 11.38 0.90
C GLY A 222 9.60 12.83 1.34
N THR A 223 8.38 13.32 1.12
CA THR A 223 7.95 14.71 1.34
C THR A 223 7.57 15.08 2.79
N SER A 224 8.10 14.34 3.79
CA SER A 224 7.88 14.67 5.20
C SER A 224 8.95 14.08 6.12
N TYR A 225 9.10 14.66 7.31
CA TYR A 225 9.96 14.16 8.40
C TYR A 225 9.33 14.41 9.77
N ASP A 226 9.40 13.44 10.68
CA ASP A 226 8.80 13.49 12.03
C ASP A 226 9.88 13.88 13.05
N PHE A 227 10.03 15.18 13.34
CA PHE A 227 11.09 15.77 14.18
C PHE A 227 10.93 15.50 15.69
N ARG A 228 10.30 14.39 16.04
CA ARG A 228 9.89 14.05 17.40
C ARG A 228 11.05 13.78 18.34
N ASN A 229 12.19 13.31 17.83
CA ASN A 229 13.35 13.01 18.67
C ASN A 229 14.28 14.24 18.81
N GLU A 230 14.06 15.24 17.96
CA GLU A 230 14.84 16.47 17.83
C GLU A 230 14.17 17.64 18.56
N ILE A 231 12.83 17.61 18.67
CA ILE A 231 12.00 18.57 19.41
C ILE A 231 11.98 18.16 20.89
N THR A 232 13.12 18.41 21.55
CA THR A 232 13.41 18.00 22.95
C THR A 232 13.25 19.11 23.99
N ARG A 233 12.94 20.34 23.56
CA ARG A 233 12.72 21.52 24.42
C ARG A 233 11.67 22.42 23.79
N ALA A 234 10.89 23.12 24.61
CA ALA A 234 9.90 24.07 24.13
C ALA A 234 10.53 25.28 23.42
N GLY A 235 9.71 25.96 22.62
CA GLY A 235 10.10 27.12 21.83
C GLY A 235 9.50 27.08 20.42
N ASP A 236 9.92 28.05 19.62
CA ASP A 236 9.34 28.33 18.31
C ASP A 236 10.15 27.65 17.22
N TYR A 237 9.56 26.65 16.58
CA TYR A 237 10.25 25.80 15.60
C TYR A 237 9.88 26.19 14.17
N THR A 238 10.90 26.30 13.32
CA THR A 238 10.74 26.39 11.87
C THR A 238 11.67 25.39 11.19
N PHE A 239 11.37 25.02 9.95
CA PHE A 239 12.29 24.21 9.15
C PHE A 239 12.54 24.84 7.78
N ARG A 240 13.62 24.39 7.13
CA ARG A 240 13.91 24.65 5.71
C ARG A 240 14.27 23.33 5.05
N VAL A 241 13.92 23.16 3.78
CA VAL A 241 14.22 21.96 3.00
C VAL A 241 14.93 22.31 1.71
N ARG A 242 15.81 21.44 1.23
CA ARG A 242 16.33 21.45 -0.13
C ARG A 242 16.35 20.05 -0.73
N THR A 243 16.31 20.00 -2.05
CA THR A 243 16.41 18.81 -2.88
C THR A 243 17.86 18.47 -3.18
N ILE A 244 18.19 17.18 -3.27
CA ILE A 244 19.44 16.67 -3.85
C ILE A 244 19.04 15.81 -5.07
N ALA A 245 19.37 16.25 -6.28
CA ALA A 245 19.05 15.51 -7.50
C ALA A 245 19.78 14.17 -7.59
N ARG A 246 19.20 13.20 -8.30
CA ARG A 246 19.93 12.00 -8.72
C ARG A 246 21.00 12.32 -9.76
N TYR A 247 20.78 13.35 -10.57
CA TYR A 247 21.78 13.85 -11.51
C TYR A 247 22.93 14.56 -10.76
N ALA A 248 24.11 13.93 -10.79
CA ALA A 248 25.38 14.46 -10.28
C ALA A 248 25.35 14.99 -8.82
N ASP A 249 24.43 14.47 -7.99
CA ASP A 249 24.17 14.92 -6.61
C ASP A 249 24.02 16.45 -6.47
N ARG A 250 23.47 17.11 -7.51
CA ARG A 250 23.24 18.57 -7.54
C ARG A 250 22.26 18.96 -6.43
N ALA A 251 22.73 19.80 -5.49
CA ALA A 251 21.88 20.37 -4.45
C ALA A 251 21.09 21.59 -4.97
N GLY A 252 19.79 21.60 -4.69
CA GLY A 252 18.92 22.76 -4.84
C GLY A 252 19.22 23.84 -3.80
N ASP A 253 18.64 25.02 -4.01
CA ASP A 253 18.66 26.07 -2.99
C ASP A 253 17.64 25.78 -1.88
N TRP A 254 17.96 26.22 -0.66
CA TRP A 254 17.05 26.07 0.48
C TRP A 254 15.75 26.84 0.25
N SER A 255 14.61 26.19 0.54
CA SER A 255 13.29 26.80 0.67
C SER A 255 13.32 28.06 1.55
N GLU A 256 12.24 28.85 1.58
CA GLU A 256 12.06 29.75 2.72
C GLU A 256 11.86 28.95 4.02
N TYR A 257 11.86 29.65 5.16
CA TYR A 257 11.40 29.03 6.41
C TYR A 257 9.93 28.64 6.28
N SER A 258 9.56 27.53 6.90
CA SER A 258 8.18 27.19 7.20
C SER A 258 7.51 28.28 8.05
N ASP A 259 6.18 28.22 8.15
CA ASP A 259 5.47 28.84 9.26
C ASP A 259 6.01 28.36 10.62
N GLU A 260 5.77 29.16 11.65
CA GLU A 260 6.28 28.97 13.00
C GLU A 260 5.40 28.01 13.81
N ASN A 261 6.02 26.96 14.35
CA ASN A 261 5.39 25.92 15.16
C ASN A 261 5.84 26.08 16.62
N THR A 262 5.07 26.84 17.40
CA THR A 262 5.31 27.01 18.85
C THR A 262 5.00 25.69 19.57
N VAL A 263 6.05 25.01 20.04
CA VAL A 263 5.93 23.76 20.79
C VAL A 263 6.03 24.03 22.28
N THR A 264 4.99 23.66 23.03
CA THR A 264 4.90 23.83 24.48
C THR A 264 5.68 22.76 25.27
N GLU A 265 6.03 23.08 26.51
CA GLU A 265 6.73 22.18 27.44
C GLU A 265 5.93 20.92 27.74
N ARG A 266 4.59 21.01 27.74
CA ARG A 266 3.68 19.87 27.86
C ARG A 266 3.82 18.91 26.67
N GLN A 267 3.83 19.42 25.44
CA GLN A 267 3.99 18.59 24.23
C GLN A 267 5.34 17.85 24.25
N VAL A 268 6.42 18.56 24.59
CA VAL A 268 7.79 17.99 24.71
C VAL A 268 7.88 16.93 25.82
N SER A 269 7.15 17.11 26.92
CA SER A 269 7.17 16.20 28.07
C SER A 269 6.30 14.95 27.85
N SER A 270 5.13 15.08 27.22
CA SER A 270 4.30 13.97 26.70
C SER A 270 4.95 13.14 25.58
N ASN A 271 6.19 13.50 25.24
CA ASN A 271 7.04 12.86 24.26
C ASN A 271 8.28 12.21 24.91
N GLY A 272 8.38 12.18 26.25
CA GLY A 272 9.35 11.38 27.00
C GLY A 272 10.62 12.08 27.48
N ASN A 273 10.79 13.38 27.22
CA ASN A 273 12.04 14.13 27.48
C ASN A 273 12.25 14.59 28.94
N GLY A 274 11.32 14.31 29.86
CA GLY A 274 11.49 14.48 31.30
C GLY A 274 12.23 13.33 31.98
N SER A 275 12.42 13.42 33.31
CA SER A 275 13.14 12.46 34.14
C SER A 275 12.24 11.80 35.18
N TRP A 276 12.30 10.47 35.29
CA TRP A 276 11.73 9.74 36.43
C TRP A 276 12.56 9.96 37.68
N ILE A 277 11.91 10.26 38.81
CA ILE A 277 12.54 10.50 40.11
C ILE A 277 11.78 9.71 41.18
N GLN A 278 12.51 9.04 42.08
CA GLN A 278 11.95 8.34 43.23
C GLN A 278 12.30 9.09 44.52
N ASN A 279 11.34 9.16 45.45
CA ASN A 279 11.56 9.57 46.83
C ASN A 279 10.76 8.66 47.79
N GLN A 280 10.73 8.99 49.09
CA GLN A 280 10.05 8.19 50.11
C GLN A 280 8.53 8.02 49.92
N TYR A 281 7.89 8.88 49.13
CA TYR A 281 6.45 8.85 48.84
C TYR A 281 6.11 8.08 47.56
N GLY A 282 7.09 7.87 46.66
CA GLY A 282 6.92 7.10 45.43
C GLY A 282 7.74 7.60 44.26
N TRP A 283 7.34 7.18 43.06
CA TRP A 283 7.86 7.69 41.79
C TRP A 283 7.06 8.91 41.34
N TRP A 284 7.74 9.91 40.79
CA TRP A 284 7.14 11.04 40.07
C TRP A 284 7.95 11.32 38.80
N TYR A 285 7.37 12.08 37.88
CA TYR A 285 8.02 12.44 36.62
C TYR A 285 8.25 13.94 36.55
N ARG A 286 9.50 14.36 36.53
CA ARG A 286 9.87 15.77 36.41
C ARG A 286 10.10 16.13 34.96
N TYR A 287 9.33 17.09 34.46
CA TYR A 287 9.52 17.73 33.17
C TYR A 287 10.85 18.51 33.11
N TYR A 288 11.25 18.99 31.93
CA TYR A 288 12.55 19.65 31.73
C TYR A 288 12.66 21.03 32.41
N ASP A 289 11.55 21.76 32.48
CA ASP A 289 11.35 23.03 33.21
C ASP A 289 11.40 22.87 34.74
N GLY A 290 11.14 21.66 35.24
CA GLY A 290 11.01 21.36 36.67
C GLY A 290 9.57 21.06 37.12
N GLY A 291 8.57 21.27 36.26
CA GLY A 291 7.18 20.86 36.49
C GLY A 291 6.99 19.34 36.53
N TYR A 292 5.74 18.91 36.75
CA TYR A 292 5.35 17.50 36.84
C TYR A 292 3.87 17.28 36.51
N PRO A 293 3.45 16.08 36.05
CA PRO A 293 2.05 15.74 35.86
C PRO A 293 1.36 15.56 37.21
N SER A 294 0.15 16.09 37.36
CA SER A 294 -0.68 15.91 38.57
C SER A 294 -2.15 15.69 38.21
N ASN A 295 -2.81 14.79 38.94
CA ASN A 295 -4.19 14.34 38.76
C ASN A 295 -4.56 14.04 37.29
N THR A 296 -3.67 13.36 36.56
CA THR A 296 -3.76 13.24 35.10
C THR A 296 -3.13 11.96 34.56
N TRP A 297 -3.61 11.53 33.40
CA TRP A 297 -2.90 10.60 32.53
C TRP A 297 -1.76 11.34 31.84
N GLU A 298 -0.57 10.76 31.80
CA GLU A 298 0.56 11.27 31.02
C GLU A 298 1.22 10.13 30.24
N LYS A 299 1.69 10.43 29.02
CA LYS A 299 2.27 9.43 28.12
C LYS A 299 3.78 9.65 28.02
N ILE A 300 4.54 8.69 28.54
CA ILE A 300 5.99 8.78 28.67
C ILE A 300 6.60 7.59 27.91
N ASN A 301 7.46 7.85 26.93
CA ASN A 301 8.10 6.82 26.09
C ASN A 301 7.08 5.81 25.53
N ASN A 302 6.03 6.34 24.88
CA ASN A 302 4.87 5.63 24.34
C ASN A 302 4.00 4.82 25.35
N THR A 303 4.34 4.83 26.64
CA THR A 303 3.61 4.13 27.71
C THR A 303 2.73 5.10 28.49
N TRP A 304 1.53 4.70 28.87
CA TRP A 304 0.62 5.52 29.68
C TRP A 304 0.81 5.26 31.17
N TYR A 305 0.79 6.32 31.96
CA TYR A 305 0.87 6.34 33.41
C TYR A 305 -0.20 7.28 33.96
N TYR A 306 -0.69 7.05 35.17
CA TYR A 306 -1.56 8.00 35.87
C TYR A 306 -0.87 8.55 37.11
N PHE A 307 -0.96 9.86 37.31
CA PHE A 307 -0.35 10.57 38.43
C PHE A 307 -1.43 11.15 39.34
N ASN A 308 -1.27 10.97 40.65
CA ASN A 308 -2.19 11.49 41.65
C ASN A 308 -2.09 13.02 41.79
N ARG A 309 -2.92 13.61 42.67
CA ARG A 309 -2.97 15.06 42.90
C ARG A 309 -1.62 15.67 43.29
N ASP A 310 -0.78 14.93 44.00
CA ASP A 310 0.49 15.38 44.55
C ASP A 310 1.68 15.09 43.60
N GLY A 311 1.40 14.56 42.40
CA GLY A 311 2.38 14.30 41.35
C GLY A 311 3.02 12.91 41.36
N TYR A 312 2.54 11.99 42.20
CA TYR A 312 3.08 10.63 42.31
C TYR A 312 2.34 9.65 41.39
N MET A 313 3.13 8.84 40.69
CA MET A 313 2.70 7.78 39.80
C MET A 313 1.98 6.67 40.57
N LEU A 314 0.78 6.32 40.13
CA LEU A 314 0.00 5.22 40.72
C LEU A 314 0.36 3.87 40.09
N ASN A 315 0.09 2.80 40.83
CA ASN A 315 0.12 1.41 40.36
C ASN A 315 -1.10 0.63 40.89
N GLY A 316 -1.27 -0.62 40.47
CA GLY A 316 -2.39 -1.48 40.88
C GLY A 316 -3.74 -1.07 40.29
N TRP A 317 -4.82 -1.46 40.96
CA TRP A 317 -6.19 -1.11 40.60
C TRP A 317 -6.50 0.35 40.89
N GLN A 318 -6.98 1.09 39.89
CA GLN A 318 -7.35 2.50 40.01
C GLN A 318 -8.70 2.77 39.35
N GLN A 319 -9.61 3.46 40.06
CA GLN A 319 -10.87 3.94 39.48
C GLN A 319 -10.71 5.41 39.08
N ILE A 320 -10.73 5.68 37.78
CA ILE A 320 -10.46 7.01 37.20
C ILE A 320 -11.65 7.38 36.31
N SER A 321 -12.29 8.52 36.60
CA SER A 321 -13.48 9.01 35.89
C SER A 321 -14.62 7.98 35.76
N GLY A 322 -14.79 7.13 36.79
CA GLY A 322 -15.80 6.06 36.84
C GLY A 322 -15.34 4.70 36.29
N SER A 323 -14.36 4.69 35.38
CA SER A 323 -13.79 3.47 34.78
C SER A 323 -12.70 2.86 35.66
N TRP A 324 -12.61 1.52 35.68
CA TRP A 324 -11.53 0.79 36.33
C TRP A 324 -10.36 0.56 35.37
N TYR A 325 -9.15 0.78 35.87
CA TYR A 325 -7.87 0.57 35.19
C TYR A 325 -6.97 -0.29 36.08
N TYR A 326 -6.10 -1.08 35.45
CA TYR A 326 -5.02 -1.79 36.14
C TYR A 326 -3.68 -1.29 35.62
N LEU A 327 -2.90 -0.69 36.52
CA LEU A 327 -1.55 -0.22 36.29
C LEU A 327 -0.56 -1.27 36.82
N GLY A 328 0.45 -1.63 36.02
CA GLY A 328 1.49 -2.58 36.44
C GLY A 328 2.29 -2.08 37.64
N ALA A 329 3.14 -2.93 38.23
CA ALA A 329 3.95 -2.56 39.39
C ALA A 329 4.86 -1.32 39.14
N ASN A 330 5.27 -1.13 37.89
CA ASN A 330 6.01 0.04 37.37
C ASN A 330 5.11 1.21 36.92
N GLY A 331 3.82 1.20 37.26
CA GLY A 331 2.81 2.21 36.90
C GLY A 331 2.31 2.19 35.45
N ALA A 332 2.86 1.31 34.59
CA ALA A 332 2.46 1.24 33.18
C ALA A 332 1.03 0.72 33.02
N MET A 333 0.18 1.44 32.29
CA MET A 333 -1.20 1.04 32.03
C MET A 333 -1.28 -0.27 31.23
N THR A 334 -1.93 -1.28 31.81
CA THR A 334 -2.01 -2.62 31.20
C THR A 334 -3.13 -2.73 30.16
N ARG A 335 -3.05 -3.79 29.33
CA ARG A 335 -3.99 -4.13 28.25
C ARG A 335 -4.13 -5.64 28.14
N GLY A 336 -5.24 -6.12 27.58
CA GLY A 336 -5.53 -7.53 27.42
C GLY A 336 -5.75 -8.26 28.75
N TRP A 337 -5.50 -9.57 28.76
CA TRP A 337 -5.64 -10.43 29.93
C TRP A 337 -4.62 -10.09 31.03
N GLN A 338 -5.11 -9.86 32.25
CA GLN A 338 -4.32 -9.63 33.46
C GLN A 338 -4.71 -10.66 34.53
N SER A 339 -3.72 -11.32 35.13
CA SER A 339 -3.92 -12.20 36.28
C SER A 339 -3.55 -11.45 37.56
N VAL A 340 -4.53 -11.24 38.45
CA VAL A 340 -4.37 -10.49 39.69
C VAL A 340 -4.99 -11.28 40.83
N ASN A 341 -4.19 -11.60 41.86
CA ASN A 341 -4.61 -12.38 43.03
C ASN A 341 -5.35 -13.70 42.70
N GLY A 342 -4.91 -14.39 41.64
CA GLY A 342 -5.49 -15.67 41.19
C GLY A 342 -6.78 -15.55 40.36
N ARG A 343 -7.24 -14.34 40.04
CA ARG A 343 -8.36 -14.08 39.15
C ARG A 343 -7.89 -13.44 37.84
N TRP A 344 -8.56 -13.76 36.74
CA TRP A 344 -8.31 -13.15 35.43
C TRP A 344 -9.26 -11.98 35.17
N TYR A 345 -8.74 -10.93 34.56
CA TYR A 345 -9.45 -9.71 34.17
C TYR A 345 -9.05 -9.35 32.73
N TYR A 346 -9.89 -8.62 32.00
CA TYR A 346 -9.53 -8.12 30.66
C TYR A 346 -9.60 -6.60 30.59
N MET A 347 -8.51 -5.98 30.12
CA MET A 347 -8.38 -4.54 29.93
C MET A 347 -8.43 -4.23 28.43
N ASN A 348 -9.27 -3.29 27.99
CA ASN A 348 -9.46 -2.99 26.56
C ASN A 348 -8.29 -2.20 25.93
N GLY A 349 -8.44 -1.75 24.68
CA GLY A 349 -7.43 -0.95 23.96
C GLY A 349 -7.05 0.37 24.64
N ASP A 350 -7.95 0.93 25.44
CA ASP A 350 -7.78 2.15 26.23
C ASP A 350 -7.42 1.87 27.69
N GLY A 351 -7.20 0.61 28.06
CA GLY A 351 -6.86 0.17 29.42
C GLY A 351 -8.03 0.07 30.40
N VAL A 352 -9.27 0.21 29.93
CA VAL A 352 -10.49 0.10 30.74
C VAL A 352 -10.85 -1.37 30.96
N MET A 353 -11.15 -1.75 32.20
CA MET A 353 -11.59 -3.09 32.58
C MET A 353 -12.97 -3.40 31.97
N LEU A 354 -13.10 -4.57 31.36
CA LEU A 354 -14.37 -5.05 30.80
C LEU A 354 -15.16 -5.89 31.80
N THR A 355 -16.47 -5.94 31.59
CA THR A 355 -17.45 -6.77 32.33
C THR A 355 -18.42 -7.43 31.35
N GLY A 356 -19.20 -8.40 31.80
CA GLY A 356 -20.19 -9.12 30.99
C GLY A 356 -19.59 -10.10 29.96
N TRP A 357 -20.38 -10.42 28.93
CA TRP A 357 -19.97 -11.28 27.82
C TRP A 357 -18.95 -10.58 26.91
N GLN A 358 -17.81 -11.22 26.66
CA GLN A 358 -16.73 -10.70 25.82
C GLN A 358 -16.28 -11.76 24.80
N TYR A 359 -16.22 -11.39 23.51
CA TYR A 359 -15.73 -12.27 22.44
C TYR A 359 -14.27 -11.93 22.11
N LEU A 360 -13.34 -12.78 22.54
CA LEU A 360 -11.92 -12.52 22.57
C LEU A 360 -11.17 -13.69 21.93
N GLY A 361 -10.29 -13.43 20.96
CA GLY A 361 -9.46 -14.47 20.33
C GLY A 361 -10.25 -15.62 19.65
N GLY A 362 -11.50 -15.38 19.26
CA GLY A 362 -12.38 -16.42 18.68
C GLY A 362 -13.18 -17.25 19.70
N ARG A 363 -13.18 -16.86 20.98
CA ARG A 363 -13.91 -17.54 22.08
C ARG A 363 -14.75 -16.54 22.87
N TRP A 364 -15.88 -16.99 23.41
CA TRP A 364 -16.67 -16.20 24.37
C TRP A 364 -16.18 -16.43 25.79
N TYR A 365 -16.15 -15.37 26.58
CA TYR A 365 -15.83 -15.35 28.01
C TYR A 365 -16.89 -14.54 28.76
N PHE A 366 -17.09 -14.80 30.04
CA PHE A 366 -17.88 -13.93 30.91
C PHE A 366 -17.02 -13.36 32.04
N LEU A 367 -17.05 -12.04 32.18
CA LEU A 367 -16.43 -11.29 33.26
C LEU A 367 -17.54 -10.79 34.20
N ASP A 368 -17.42 -11.00 35.50
CA ASP A 368 -18.46 -10.62 36.47
C ASP A 368 -18.55 -9.09 36.69
N GLY A 369 -19.42 -8.65 37.61
CA GLY A 369 -19.56 -7.24 37.96
C GLY A 369 -18.31 -6.59 38.59
N SER A 370 -17.33 -7.40 39.04
CA SER A 370 -16.00 -6.96 39.46
C SER A 370 -14.94 -7.06 38.35
N GLY A 371 -15.34 -7.48 37.14
CA GLY A 371 -14.46 -7.75 35.99
C GLY A 371 -13.73 -9.10 36.05
N ALA A 372 -14.01 -9.94 37.06
CA ALA A 372 -13.34 -11.21 37.24
C ALA A 372 -13.95 -12.28 36.31
N MET A 373 -13.10 -12.97 35.56
CA MET A 373 -13.49 -14.05 34.66
C MET A 373 -14.06 -15.24 35.41
N LEU A 374 -15.23 -15.72 34.98
CA LEU A 374 -15.89 -16.88 35.55
C LEU A 374 -15.49 -18.19 34.83
N THR A 375 -15.65 -19.30 35.53
CA THR A 375 -15.43 -20.67 35.03
C THR A 375 -16.54 -21.60 35.54
N GLY A 376 -16.70 -22.79 34.95
CA GLY A 376 -17.71 -23.78 35.32
C GLY A 376 -19.13 -23.42 34.86
N TRP A 377 -20.13 -24.01 35.52
CA TRP A 377 -21.55 -23.71 35.29
C TRP A 377 -21.91 -22.31 35.79
N GLN A 378 -22.53 -21.50 34.94
CA GLN A 378 -22.94 -20.13 35.25
C GLN A 378 -24.38 -19.87 34.79
N PHE A 379 -25.22 -19.31 35.67
CA PHE A 379 -26.58 -18.91 35.35
C PHE A 379 -26.63 -17.41 35.06
N ILE A 380 -26.82 -17.06 33.79
CA ILE A 380 -26.71 -15.68 33.28
C ILE A 380 -27.99 -15.36 32.50
N ASN A 381 -28.66 -14.26 32.86
CA ASN A 381 -29.85 -13.75 32.16
C ASN A 381 -30.95 -14.81 31.88
N GLY A 382 -31.17 -15.74 32.82
CA GLY A 382 -32.20 -16.78 32.72
C GLY A 382 -31.77 -18.06 31.99
N ARG A 383 -30.49 -18.21 31.62
CA ARG A 383 -29.94 -19.38 30.92
C ARG A 383 -28.71 -19.94 31.65
N LEU A 384 -28.53 -21.26 31.59
CA LEU A 384 -27.29 -21.91 32.04
C LEU A 384 -26.28 -21.98 30.90
N TYR A 385 -25.02 -21.70 31.23
CA TYR A 385 -23.85 -21.78 30.35
C TYR A 385 -22.75 -22.56 31.05
N PHE A 386 -21.84 -23.20 30.30
CA PHE A 386 -20.60 -23.74 30.84
C PHE A 386 -19.38 -23.02 30.25
N LEU A 387 -18.52 -22.54 31.13
CA LEU A 387 -17.22 -21.95 30.80
C LEU A 387 -16.13 -22.94 31.21
N ASP A 388 -15.17 -23.24 30.33
CA ASP A 388 -14.09 -24.20 30.61
C ASP A 388 -13.09 -23.67 31.66
N SER A 389 -12.05 -24.44 31.97
CA SER A 389 -11.00 -24.03 32.92
C SER A 389 -10.13 -22.86 32.45
N SER A 390 -10.22 -22.48 31.16
CA SER A 390 -9.66 -21.24 30.61
C SER A 390 -10.66 -20.08 30.62
N GLY A 391 -11.90 -20.31 31.06
CA GLY A 391 -13.02 -19.35 31.03
C GLY A 391 -13.76 -19.29 29.70
N ALA A 392 -13.41 -20.14 28.73
CA ALA A 392 -14.00 -20.12 27.40
C ALA A 392 -15.34 -20.87 27.38
N MET A 393 -16.37 -20.23 26.87
CA MET A 393 -17.71 -20.81 26.74
C MET A 393 -17.72 -22.00 25.78
N LEU A 394 -18.31 -23.10 26.23
CA LEU A 394 -18.48 -24.31 25.42
C LEU A 394 -19.80 -24.29 24.64
N THR A 395 -19.84 -25.05 23.54
CA THR A 395 -21.02 -25.28 22.70
C THR A 395 -21.09 -26.76 22.28
N GLY A 396 -22.24 -27.22 21.79
CA GLY A 396 -22.47 -28.59 21.36
C GLY A 396 -22.55 -29.60 22.51
N TRP A 397 -22.28 -30.87 22.19
CA TRP A 397 -22.24 -31.99 23.14
C TRP A 397 -21.06 -31.86 24.11
N GLN A 398 -21.33 -31.91 25.41
CA GLN A 398 -20.31 -31.82 26.47
C GLN A 398 -20.54 -32.87 27.55
N PHE A 399 -19.48 -33.59 27.93
CA PHE A 399 -19.51 -34.56 29.03
C PHE A 399 -18.88 -33.94 30.28
N ILE A 400 -19.71 -33.63 31.28
CA ILE A 400 -19.34 -32.84 32.45
C ILE A 400 -19.76 -33.61 33.71
N ASN A 401 -18.81 -33.84 34.62
CA ASN A 401 -19.05 -34.49 35.93
C ASN A 401 -19.81 -35.84 35.86
N GLY A 402 -19.62 -36.62 34.79
CA GLY A 402 -20.25 -37.93 34.60
C GLY A 402 -21.56 -37.93 33.81
N ALA A 403 -22.04 -36.78 33.35
CA ALA A 403 -23.28 -36.64 32.57
C ALA A 403 -23.03 -35.94 31.22
N TRP A 404 -23.83 -36.29 30.21
CA TRP A 404 -23.88 -35.58 28.93
C TRP A 404 -24.89 -34.43 28.98
N TYR A 405 -24.49 -33.30 28.39
CA TYR A 405 -25.29 -32.09 28.21
C TYR A 405 -25.17 -31.64 26.75
N PHE A 406 -26.15 -30.87 26.26
CA PHE A 406 -26.00 -30.11 25.01
C PHE A 406 -26.16 -28.61 25.27
N LEU A 407 -25.17 -27.85 24.79
CA LEU A 407 -25.14 -26.40 24.80
C LEU A 407 -25.42 -25.91 23.37
N ASP A 408 -26.36 -24.98 23.17
CA ASP A 408 -26.74 -24.51 21.84
C ASP A 408 -25.63 -23.64 21.16
N GLY A 409 -25.91 -23.12 19.97
CA GLY A 409 -24.99 -22.23 19.25
C GLY A 409 -24.73 -20.88 19.95
N SER A 410 -25.51 -20.54 20.98
CA SER A 410 -25.26 -19.41 21.89
C SER A 410 -24.56 -19.82 23.19
N GLY A 411 -24.26 -21.11 23.38
CA GLY A 411 -23.70 -21.70 24.60
C GLY A 411 -24.73 -22.02 25.69
N ALA A 412 -26.03 -21.84 25.42
CA ALA A 412 -27.08 -22.04 26.40
C ALA A 412 -27.47 -23.52 26.49
N MET A 413 -27.50 -24.05 27.71
CA MET A 413 -27.89 -25.43 28.00
C MET A 413 -29.35 -25.71 27.63
N LEU A 414 -29.59 -26.81 26.90
CA LEU A 414 -30.92 -27.23 26.48
C LEU A 414 -31.54 -28.24 27.47
N THR A 415 -32.87 -28.20 27.57
CA THR A 415 -33.71 -29.15 28.32
C THR A 415 -34.82 -29.71 27.41
N GLY A 416 -35.48 -30.79 27.82
CA GLY A 416 -36.57 -31.43 27.07
C GLY A 416 -36.11 -32.19 25.81
N TRP A 417 -37.06 -32.41 24.89
CA TRP A 417 -36.81 -33.06 23.60
C TRP A 417 -36.00 -32.16 22.65
N GLN A 418 -34.90 -32.69 22.11
CA GLN A 418 -34.02 -31.99 21.17
C GLN A 418 -33.70 -32.86 19.97
N PHE A 419 -33.81 -32.32 18.75
CA PHE A 419 -33.45 -33.00 17.52
C PHE A 419 -32.09 -32.53 17.03
N ILE A 420 -31.08 -33.41 17.10
CA ILE A 420 -29.67 -33.09 16.88
C ILE A 420 -29.09 -34.11 15.90
N ASN A 421 -28.42 -33.64 14.84
CA ASN A 421 -27.71 -34.47 13.86
C ASN A 421 -28.52 -35.65 13.27
N GLY A 422 -29.85 -35.51 13.18
CA GLY A 422 -30.74 -36.56 12.63
C GLY A 422 -31.42 -37.45 13.67
N HIS A 423 -31.11 -37.31 14.96
CA HIS A 423 -31.65 -38.12 16.05
C HIS A 423 -32.37 -37.26 17.10
N TRP A 424 -33.41 -37.80 17.73
CA TRP A 424 -34.04 -37.21 18.90
C TRP A 424 -33.30 -37.63 20.18
N TYR A 425 -33.13 -36.69 21.09
CA TYR A 425 -32.56 -36.88 22.43
C TYR A 425 -33.50 -36.24 23.46
N TYR A 426 -33.48 -36.72 24.70
CA TYR A 426 -34.17 -36.05 25.81
C TYR A 426 -33.21 -35.62 26.90
N MET A 427 -33.22 -34.32 27.20
CA MET A 427 -32.53 -33.72 28.33
C MET A 427 -33.52 -33.52 29.47
N ASN A 428 -33.17 -33.87 30.70
CA ASN A 428 -34.01 -33.55 31.87
C ASN A 428 -33.96 -32.05 32.22
N ASP A 429 -34.69 -31.63 33.26
CA ASP A 429 -34.75 -30.22 33.70
C ASP A 429 -33.40 -29.66 34.17
N SER A 430 -32.45 -30.54 34.53
CA SER A 430 -31.06 -30.20 34.85
C SER A 430 -30.13 -30.23 33.63
N GLY A 431 -30.66 -30.43 32.42
CA GLY A 431 -29.92 -30.51 31.16
C GLY A 431 -29.17 -31.83 30.92
N ILE A 432 -29.39 -32.85 31.77
CA ILE A 432 -28.73 -34.15 31.64
C ILE A 432 -29.47 -35.00 30.60
N MET A 433 -28.73 -35.46 29.60
CA MET A 433 -29.20 -36.42 28.59
C MET A 433 -29.57 -37.75 29.26
N LEU A 434 -30.79 -38.23 29.00
CA LEU A 434 -31.27 -39.51 29.51
C LEU A 434 -30.99 -40.67 28.56
N THR A 435 -30.96 -41.88 29.10
CA THR A 435 -30.83 -43.16 28.39
C THR A 435 -31.83 -44.18 28.96
N GLY A 436 -32.04 -45.30 28.25
CA GLY A 436 -33.00 -46.33 28.60
C GLY A 436 -34.47 -45.93 28.39
N TRP A 437 -35.38 -46.68 29.03
CA TRP A 437 -36.82 -46.38 29.03
C TRP A 437 -37.14 -45.13 29.85
N GLN A 438 -37.81 -44.16 29.23
CA GLN A 438 -38.26 -42.92 29.87
C GLN A 438 -39.76 -42.70 29.64
N PHE A 439 -40.48 -42.30 30.69
CA PHE A 439 -41.91 -41.96 30.61
C PHE A 439 -42.09 -40.45 30.58
N ILE A 440 -42.47 -39.91 29.41
CA ILE A 440 -42.47 -38.47 29.12
C ILE A 440 -43.83 -38.09 28.54
N ASN A 441 -44.49 -37.07 29.10
CA ASN A 441 -45.77 -36.53 28.62
C ASN A 441 -46.86 -37.60 28.33
N GLY A 442 -46.91 -38.66 29.14
CA GLY A 442 -47.93 -39.71 29.05
C GLY A 442 -47.57 -40.94 28.19
N ALA A 443 -46.39 -40.99 27.58
CA ALA A 443 -45.94 -42.14 26.77
C ALA A 443 -44.54 -42.63 27.16
N TRP A 444 -44.25 -43.90 26.87
CA TRP A 444 -42.93 -44.51 27.03
C TRP A 444 -42.11 -44.38 25.76
N TYR A 445 -40.85 -43.95 25.90
CA TYR A 445 -39.85 -43.84 24.83
C TYR A 445 -38.59 -44.58 25.24
N TYR A 446 -37.89 -45.17 24.28
CA TYR A 446 -36.59 -45.80 24.52
C TYR A 446 -35.46 -44.94 23.92
N LEU A 447 -34.54 -44.52 24.78
CA LEU A 447 -33.31 -43.83 24.42
C LEU A 447 -32.15 -44.81 24.54
N ASP A 448 -31.28 -44.89 23.54
CA ASP A 448 -30.21 -45.90 23.52
C ASP A 448 -28.99 -45.53 24.40
N GLY A 449 -27.91 -46.31 24.31
CA GLY A 449 -26.67 -46.04 25.06
C GLY A 449 -25.95 -44.74 24.66
N SER A 450 -26.31 -44.13 23.53
CA SER A 450 -25.88 -42.79 23.10
C SER A 450 -26.90 -41.69 23.44
N GLY A 451 -28.06 -42.06 24.01
CA GLY A 451 -29.20 -41.18 24.26
C GLY A 451 -30.12 -40.96 23.06
N ALA A 452 -29.85 -41.60 21.92
CA ALA A 452 -30.65 -41.45 20.72
C ALA A 452 -31.96 -42.24 20.84
N MET A 453 -33.08 -41.60 20.54
CA MET A 453 -34.41 -42.20 20.59
C MET A 453 -34.59 -43.23 19.48
N TYR A 454 -35.05 -44.42 19.83
CA TYR A 454 -35.51 -45.42 18.87
C TYR A 454 -36.86 -45.00 18.27
N ALA A 455 -37.02 -45.23 16.97
CA ALA A 455 -38.27 -45.02 16.23
C ALA A 455 -38.43 -46.09 15.13
N ASP A 456 -39.66 -46.49 14.83
CA ASP A 456 -40.03 -47.55 13.86
C ASP A 456 -39.21 -48.86 13.99
N GLN A 457 -38.91 -49.28 15.22
CA GLN A 457 -38.05 -50.44 15.48
C GLN A 457 -38.35 -51.12 16.82
N THR A 458 -37.75 -52.29 17.04
CA THR A 458 -37.87 -53.06 18.29
C THR A 458 -36.70 -52.78 19.22
N THR A 459 -36.98 -52.54 20.50
CA THR A 459 -35.98 -52.31 21.56
C THR A 459 -35.24 -53.60 21.94
N PRO A 460 -34.08 -53.53 22.61
CA PRO A 460 -33.29 -54.72 22.98
C PRO A 460 -34.01 -55.69 23.94
N ASP A 461 -35.04 -55.22 24.66
CA ASP A 461 -35.92 -56.00 25.53
C ASP A 461 -37.24 -56.44 24.85
N GLY A 462 -37.39 -56.20 23.55
CA GLY A 462 -38.41 -56.84 22.69
C GLY A 462 -39.70 -56.05 22.44
N TYR A 463 -39.81 -54.79 22.86
CA TYR A 463 -40.97 -53.94 22.58
C TYR A 463 -40.81 -53.16 21.28
N TYR A 464 -41.88 -53.00 20.50
CA TYR A 464 -41.88 -52.12 19.33
C TYR A 464 -42.20 -50.68 19.72
N VAL A 465 -41.46 -49.72 19.14
CA VAL A 465 -41.76 -48.29 19.21
C VAL A 465 -42.10 -47.73 17.82
N ASP A 466 -43.11 -46.86 17.76
CA ASP A 466 -43.59 -46.24 16.51
C ASP A 466 -42.63 -45.20 15.93
N GLY A 467 -42.95 -44.63 14.76
CA GLY A 467 -42.17 -43.56 14.13
C GLY A 467 -42.13 -42.23 14.89
N SER A 468 -42.88 -42.10 16.01
CA SER A 468 -42.75 -41.02 16.98
C SER A 468 -41.98 -41.42 18.24
N GLY A 469 -41.41 -42.64 18.26
CA GLY A 469 -40.64 -43.23 19.35
C GLY A 469 -41.46 -43.77 20.52
N LYS A 470 -42.79 -43.81 20.39
CA LYS A 470 -43.68 -44.25 21.47
C LYS A 470 -43.84 -45.76 21.46
N ARG A 471 -43.77 -46.37 22.63
CA ARG A 471 -44.18 -47.76 22.82
C ARG A 471 -45.71 -47.88 22.71
N ASN A 472 -46.16 -48.84 21.90
CA ASN A 472 -47.56 -49.28 21.86
C ASN A 472 -47.94 -50.12 23.11
#